data_AF-A0A820GFA9-F1
#
_entry.id   AF-A0A820GFA9-F1
#
_cell.length_a   1.000
_cell.length_b   1.000
_cell.length_c   1.000
_cell.angle_alpha   90.00
_cell.angle_beta   90.00
_cell.angle_gamma   90.00
#
_symmetry.space_group_name_H-M   'P 1'
#
loop_
_entity.id
_entity.type
_entity.pdbx_description
1 polymer ?
#
loop_
_entity_poly.entity_id
_entity_poly.type
_entity_poly.pdbx_seq_one_letter_code
_entity_poly.pdbx_strand_id
1 'polypeptide(L)'
;MNPENIFGCLYNSLFTYRLSQLIKQVPLISSNNQSGHSSQQILQILLSPRVFPIGFQLRVGDETMINTNNIADETTILKKFENFFTCSRQIINKNKKLFRETNQIPIIFLLSDDLQIRQAALKRWKFSLECFQSFENKCQSNNSDLSILANSNPVFHISHTNNPILAFQLGIFDIFLFSLCEQHLITTASGFGRFAAFASLKLRHIYSLFVDEQVSCENQSVPLKIAGYHWSGI
;
A
#
# COMPACT_ATOMS: atom_id res chain seq x y z
N MET A 1 8.86 17.21 -22.18
CA MET A 1 8.90 16.38 -20.95
C MET A 1 8.44 17.26 -19.81
N ASN A 2 7.35 16.93 -19.12
CA ASN A 2 6.88 17.76 -18.00
C ASN A 2 7.89 17.64 -16.83
N PRO A 3 8.27 18.74 -16.18
CA PRO A 3 9.24 18.71 -15.07
C PRO A 3 8.77 17.79 -13.93
N GLU A 4 7.45 17.66 -13.80
CA GLU A 4 6.77 16.81 -12.83
C GLU A 4 7.01 15.30 -13.03
N ASN A 5 7.41 14.89 -14.24
CA ASN A 5 7.64 13.48 -14.58
C ASN A 5 9.12 13.08 -14.53
N ILE A 6 10.05 14.04 -14.41
CA ILE A 6 11.49 13.78 -14.47
C ILE A 6 11.89 12.72 -13.45
N PHE A 7 11.33 12.83 -12.25
CA PHE A 7 11.65 11.93 -11.15
C PHE A 7 11.18 10.50 -11.39
N GLY A 8 9.91 10.31 -11.76
CA GLY A 8 9.39 8.98 -12.06
C GLY A 8 10.02 8.36 -13.31
N CYS A 9 10.37 9.17 -14.33
CA CYS A 9 11.12 8.69 -15.49
C CYS A 9 12.54 8.23 -15.11
N LEU A 10 13.25 9.02 -14.28
CA LEU A 10 14.58 8.66 -13.78
C LEU A 10 14.52 7.38 -12.94
N TYR A 11 13.56 7.30 -12.01
CA TYR A 11 13.32 6.11 -11.20
C TYR A 11 13.11 4.86 -12.07
N ASN A 12 12.20 4.92 -13.04
CA ASN A 12 11.92 3.79 -13.93
C ASN A 12 13.15 3.41 -14.77
N SER A 13 13.95 4.39 -15.22
CA SER A 13 15.16 4.09 -15.99
C SER A 13 16.24 3.38 -15.16
N LEU A 14 16.35 3.69 -13.87
CA LEU A 14 17.40 3.17 -12.99
C LEU A 14 16.98 1.88 -12.28
N PHE A 15 15.73 1.78 -11.83
CA PHE A 15 15.28 0.72 -10.92
C PHE A 15 14.58 -0.43 -11.64
N THR A 16 13.81 -0.16 -12.70
CA THR A 16 13.07 -1.23 -13.40
C THR A 16 14.01 -2.26 -14.02
N TYR A 17 15.21 -1.86 -14.45
CA TYR A 17 16.23 -2.77 -14.97
C TYR A 17 16.83 -3.70 -13.90
N ARG A 18 16.79 -3.30 -12.63
CA ARG A 18 17.36 -4.08 -11.50
C ARG A 18 16.32 -4.88 -10.72
N LEU A 19 15.06 -4.82 -11.15
CA LEU A 19 13.94 -5.45 -10.46
C LEU A 19 14.11 -6.98 -10.31
N SER A 20 14.66 -7.64 -11.31
CA SER A 20 14.91 -9.09 -11.27
C SER A 20 15.89 -9.50 -10.17
N GLN A 21 16.84 -8.63 -9.80
CA GLN A 21 17.76 -8.87 -8.70
C GLN A 21 17.07 -8.68 -7.35
N LEU A 22 16.20 -7.67 -7.24
CA LEU A 22 15.41 -7.43 -6.03
C LEU A 22 14.43 -8.59 -5.75
N ILE A 23 13.73 -9.09 -6.78
CA ILE A 23 12.80 -10.23 -6.64
C ILE A 23 13.53 -11.51 -6.21
N LYS A 24 14.76 -11.75 -6.70
CA LYS A 24 15.56 -12.92 -6.31
C LYS A 24 16.03 -12.86 -4.85
N GLN A 25 16.18 -11.67 -4.30
CA GLN A 25 16.70 -11.45 -2.95
C GLN A 25 15.62 -11.48 -1.87
N VAL A 26 14.34 -11.30 -2.23
CA VAL A 26 13.24 -11.49 -1.29
C VAL A 26 13.06 -13.00 -1.07
N PRO A 27 13.34 -13.51 0.14
CA PRO A 27 13.29 -14.94 0.41
C PRO A 27 11.94 -15.57 0.03
N LEU A 28 11.98 -16.64 -0.76
CA LEU A 28 10.83 -17.52 -1.06
C LEU A 28 10.50 -18.38 0.18
N ILE A 29 10.28 -17.77 1.34
CA ILE A 29 10.00 -18.53 2.56
C ILE A 29 8.49 -18.75 2.63
N SER A 30 8.08 -19.92 2.14
CA SER A 30 6.82 -20.57 2.46
C SER A 30 6.90 -21.06 3.92
N SER A 31 6.53 -20.24 4.89
CA SER A 31 6.29 -20.74 6.25
C SER A 31 4.79 -20.82 6.49
N ASN A 32 4.31 -22.00 6.90
CA ASN A 32 2.91 -22.36 7.09
C ASN A 32 2.12 -21.50 8.12
N ASN A 33 2.75 -20.54 8.79
CA ASN A 33 2.14 -19.71 9.84
C ASN A 33 2.00 -18.22 9.49
N GLN A 34 2.10 -17.82 8.21
CA GLN A 34 2.04 -16.40 7.85
C GLN A 34 0.59 -15.91 7.76
N SER A 35 0.19 -15.05 8.70
CA SER A 35 -0.85 -14.06 8.41
C SER A 35 -0.30 -13.17 7.29
N GLY A 36 -1.03 -13.05 6.18
CA GLY A 36 -0.66 -12.21 5.03
C GLY A 36 -0.39 -12.94 3.73
N HIS A 37 0.08 -12.17 2.74
CA HIS A 37 0.40 -12.63 1.39
C HIS A 37 1.91 -12.55 1.17
N SER A 38 2.47 -13.48 0.39
CA SER A 38 3.88 -13.42 0.01
C SER A 38 4.13 -12.28 -0.98
N SER A 39 5.36 -11.79 -1.02
CA SER A 39 5.78 -10.76 -1.98
C SER A 39 5.49 -11.14 -3.44
N GLN A 40 5.63 -12.42 -3.80
CA GLN A 40 5.31 -12.91 -5.14
C GLN A 40 3.81 -12.90 -5.41
N GLN A 41 2.98 -13.31 -4.44
CA GLN A 41 1.52 -13.23 -4.55
C GLN A 41 1.05 -11.78 -4.72
N ILE A 42 1.62 -10.87 -3.93
CA ILE A 42 1.32 -9.44 -4.02
C ILE A 42 1.65 -8.93 -5.41
N LEU A 43 2.87 -9.18 -5.90
CA LEU A 43 3.30 -8.76 -7.22
C LEU A 43 2.38 -9.31 -8.33
N GLN A 44 2.04 -10.60 -8.27
CA GLN A 44 1.15 -11.24 -9.25
C GLN A 44 -0.25 -10.61 -9.27
N ILE A 45 -0.81 -10.32 -8.09
CA ILE A 45 -2.12 -9.66 -7.98
C ILE A 45 -2.06 -8.24 -8.54
N LEU A 46 -1.04 -7.46 -8.15
CA LEU A 46 -0.89 -6.06 -8.56
C LEU A 46 -0.65 -5.89 -10.07
N LEU A 47 0.00 -6.86 -10.71
CA LEU A 47 0.20 -6.87 -12.16
C LEU A 47 -0.99 -7.45 -12.94
N SER A 48 -2.02 -7.95 -12.25
CA SER A 48 -3.17 -8.54 -12.92
C SER A 48 -4.06 -7.49 -13.58
N PRO A 49 -4.46 -7.68 -14.85
CA PRO A 49 -5.40 -6.77 -15.51
C PRO A 49 -6.81 -6.82 -14.89
N ARG A 50 -7.13 -7.86 -14.10
CA ARG A 50 -8.43 -8.04 -13.42
C ARG A 50 -8.56 -7.21 -12.15
N VAL A 51 -7.49 -6.57 -11.70
CA VAL A 51 -7.44 -5.86 -10.42
C VAL A 51 -7.25 -4.37 -10.67
N PHE A 52 -7.93 -3.55 -9.87
CA PHE A 52 -7.67 -2.13 -9.77
C PHE A 52 -6.99 -1.85 -8.42
N PRO A 53 -5.65 -1.81 -8.38
CA PRO A 53 -4.91 -1.66 -7.12
C PRO A 53 -4.96 -0.22 -6.59
N ILE A 54 -5.31 -0.07 -5.32
CA ILE A 54 -5.32 1.19 -4.56
C ILE A 54 -4.24 1.07 -3.48
N GLY A 55 -3.16 1.84 -3.60
CA GLY A 55 -2.05 1.82 -2.66
C GLY A 55 -2.37 2.61 -1.40
N PHE A 56 -2.25 1.98 -0.23
CA PHE A 56 -2.48 2.57 1.08
C PHE A 56 -1.17 2.62 1.86
N GLN A 57 -0.58 3.79 2.03
CA GLN A 57 0.65 3.96 2.81
C GLN A 57 0.38 4.66 4.14
N LEU A 58 0.51 3.91 5.22
CA LEU A 58 0.45 4.38 6.60
C LEU A 58 1.86 4.51 7.15
N ARG A 59 2.20 5.68 7.69
CA ARG A 59 3.37 5.88 8.55
C ARG A 59 2.84 6.23 9.93
N VAL A 60 3.13 5.40 10.92
CA VAL A 60 2.77 5.69 12.32
C VAL A 60 3.85 6.57 12.96
N GLY A 61 5.11 6.37 12.58
CA GLY A 61 6.25 7.13 13.10
C GLY A 61 6.94 6.45 14.29
N ASP A 62 8.09 6.99 14.68
CA ASP A 62 9.02 6.28 15.58
C ASP A 62 8.57 6.31 17.05
N GLU A 63 7.96 7.41 17.52
CA GLU A 63 7.48 7.55 18.90
C GLU A 63 6.39 6.54 19.27
N THR A 64 5.52 6.22 18.32
CA THR A 64 4.44 5.25 18.51
C THR A 64 4.91 3.80 18.49
N MET A 65 6.05 3.49 17.87
CA MET A 65 6.59 2.13 17.84
C MET A 65 7.25 1.71 19.15
N ILE A 66 7.78 2.68 19.91
CA ILE A 66 8.51 2.45 21.16
C ILE A 66 7.58 1.92 22.29
N ASN A 67 6.27 2.17 22.19
CA ASN A 67 5.28 1.80 23.23
C ASN A 67 4.40 0.57 22.90
N THR A 68 4.73 -0.19 21.86
CA THR A 68 3.90 -1.32 21.36
C THR A 68 3.92 -2.59 22.22
N ASN A 69 4.62 -2.58 23.38
CA ASN A 69 4.59 -3.70 24.33
C ASN A 69 3.23 -3.87 25.04
N ASN A 70 2.35 -2.87 24.97
CA ASN A 70 0.95 -3.05 25.32
C ASN A 70 0.21 -3.51 24.06
N ILE A 71 -0.30 -4.75 24.08
CA ILE A 71 -1.18 -5.30 23.05
C ILE A 71 -2.43 -4.43 23.00
N ALA A 72 -2.41 -3.39 22.15
CA ALA A 72 -3.60 -2.60 21.89
C ALA A 72 -4.61 -3.50 21.18
N ASP A 73 -5.87 -3.45 21.63
CA ASP A 73 -6.95 -4.20 20.99
C ASP A 73 -7.03 -3.84 19.50
N GLU A 74 -7.21 -4.84 18.63
CA GLU A 74 -7.25 -4.70 17.16
C GLU A 74 -8.25 -3.63 16.72
N THR A 75 -9.37 -3.55 17.45
CA THR A 75 -10.41 -2.55 17.19
C THR A 75 -9.93 -1.13 17.43
N THR A 76 -9.09 -0.94 18.44
CA THR A 76 -8.54 0.37 18.82
C THR A 76 -7.48 0.81 17.82
N ILE A 77 -6.61 -0.11 17.38
CA ILE A 77 -5.59 0.16 16.36
C ILE A 77 -6.26 0.60 15.05
N LEU A 78 -7.23 -0.17 14.55
CA LEU A 78 -7.89 0.16 13.28
C LEU A 78 -8.75 1.43 13.37
N LYS A 79 -9.33 1.72 14.54
CA LYS A 79 -10.13 2.94 14.76
C LYS A 79 -9.27 4.20 14.65
N LYS A 80 -8.00 4.16 15.08
CA LYS A 80 -7.07 5.29 14.90
C LYS A 80 -6.90 5.67 13.42
N PHE A 81 -6.99 4.70 12.52
CA PHE A 81 -6.84 4.90 11.07
C PHE A 81 -8.17 4.84 10.31
N GLU A 82 -9.31 5.00 11.00
CA GLU A 82 -10.63 4.90 10.41
C GLU A 82 -10.83 5.86 9.23
N ASN A 83 -10.21 7.04 9.28
CA ASN A 83 -10.28 8.03 8.21
C ASN A 83 -9.69 7.50 6.89
N PHE A 84 -8.60 6.73 6.95
CA PHE A 84 -8.00 6.11 5.76
C PHE A 84 -8.93 5.06 5.15
N PHE A 85 -9.50 4.18 5.98
CA PHE A 85 -10.44 3.16 5.54
C PHE A 85 -11.75 3.75 5.00
N THR A 86 -12.20 4.88 5.57
CA THR A 86 -13.37 5.61 5.09
C THR A 86 -13.08 6.26 3.73
N CYS A 87 -11.92 6.91 3.57
CA CYS A 87 -11.50 7.49 2.29
C CYS A 87 -11.35 6.42 1.20
N SER A 88 -10.86 5.21 1.51
CA SER A 88 -10.85 4.11 0.52
C SER A 88 -12.26 3.74 0.08
N ARG A 89 -13.21 3.63 1.01
CA ARG A 89 -14.60 3.32 0.64
C ARG A 89 -15.17 4.41 -0.25
N GLN A 90 -14.90 5.68 0.03
CA GLN A 90 -15.32 6.80 -0.81
C GLN A 90 -14.70 6.70 -2.22
N ILE A 91 -13.41 6.42 -2.32
CA ILE A 91 -12.72 6.20 -3.59
C ILE A 91 -13.34 5.03 -4.37
N ILE A 92 -13.57 3.90 -3.71
CA ILE A 92 -14.17 2.71 -4.33
C ILE A 92 -15.59 3.03 -4.80
N ASN A 93 -16.39 3.70 -3.96
CA ASN A 93 -17.76 4.09 -4.28
C ASN A 93 -17.83 5.05 -5.45
N LYS A 94 -16.95 6.06 -5.50
CA LYS A 94 -16.85 7.03 -6.60
C LYS A 94 -16.52 6.36 -7.93
N ASN A 95 -15.69 5.32 -7.91
CA ASN A 95 -15.24 4.59 -9.10
C ASN A 95 -16.07 3.33 -9.41
N LYS A 96 -17.21 3.11 -8.74
CA LYS A 96 -18.08 1.94 -8.97
C LYS A 96 -18.46 1.72 -10.43
N LYS A 97 -18.76 2.81 -11.16
CA LYS A 97 -19.10 2.73 -12.58
C LYS A 97 -17.90 2.23 -13.41
N LEU A 98 -16.72 2.80 -13.17
CA LEU A 98 -15.47 2.40 -13.83
C LEU A 98 -15.21 0.90 -13.63
N PHE A 99 -15.29 0.41 -12.40
CA PHE A 99 -15.02 -1.01 -12.10
C PHE A 99 -15.99 -1.98 -12.77
N ARG A 100 -17.26 -1.58 -12.93
CA ARG A 100 -18.26 -2.38 -13.65
C ARG A 100 -17.96 -2.41 -15.15
N GLU A 101 -17.55 -1.29 -15.73
CA GLU A 101 -17.24 -1.17 -17.15
C GLU A 101 -15.92 -1.89 -17.52
N THR A 102 -14.91 -1.81 -16.67
CA THR A 102 -13.60 -2.46 -16.89
C THR A 102 -13.55 -3.90 -16.38
N ASN A 103 -14.59 -4.37 -15.68
CA ASN A 103 -14.62 -5.67 -15.01
C ASN A 103 -13.42 -5.89 -14.07
N GLN A 104 -12.99 -4.83 -13.39
CA GLN A 104 -11.85 -4.87 -12.47
C GLN A 104 -12.31 -4.90 -11.01
N ILE A 105 -11.56 -5.62 -10.19
CA ILE A 105 -11.80 -5.77 -8.76
C ILE A 105 -10.95 -4.73 -8.01
N PRO A 106 -11.54 -3.79 -7.25
CA PRO A 106 -10.76 -2.87 -6.43
C PRO A 106 -10.10 -3.63 -5.27
N ILE A 107 -8.78 -3.50 -5.14
CA ILE A 107 -8.00 -4.12 -4.06
C ILE A 107 -7.11 -3.06 -3.43
N ILE A 108 -7.06 -3.03 -2.10
CA ILE A 108 -6.19 -2.15 -1.33
C ILE A 108 -4.86 -2.86 -1.08
N PHE A 109 -3.76 -2.31 -1.57
CA PHE A 109 -2.42 -2.71 -1.15
C PHE A 109 -1.98 -1.90 0.05
N LEU A 110 -2.02 -2.50 1.24
CA LEU A 110 -1.67 -1.85 2.49
C LEU A 110 -0.18 -1.99 2.80
N LEU A 111 0.48 -0.85 2.85
CA LEU A 111 1.83 -0.65 3.31
C LEU A 111 1.81 0.12 4.63
N SER A 112 2.39 -0.44 5.69
CA SER A 112 2.50 0.19 7.00
C SER A 112 3.85 -0.11 7.61
N ASP A 113 4.49 0.84 8.25
CA ASP A 113 5.67 0.62 9.09
C ASP A 113 5.32 -0.10 10.40
N ASP A 114 4.05 -0.13 10.79
CA ASP A 114 3.55 -0.92 11.92
C ASP A 114 2.95 -2.25 11.44
N LEU A 115 3.54 -3.35 11.92
CA LEU A 115 3.13 -4.71 11.64
C LEU A 115 1.73 -5.04 12.19
N GLN A 116 1.37 -4.53 13.37
CA GLN A 116 0.09 -4.82 14.03
C GLN A 116 -1.08 -4.30 13.20
N ILE A 117 -0.92 -3.13 12.58
CA ILE A 117 -1.91 -2.57 11.64
C ILE A 117 -2.12 -3.51 10.46
N ARG A 118 -1.03 -4.01 9.85
CA ARG A 118 -1.13 -4.94 8.70
C ARG A 118 -1.87 -6.21 9.10
N GLN A 119 -1.54 -6.78 10.27
CA GLN A 119 -2.17 -8.00 10.78
C GLN A 119 -3.65 -7.80 11.09
N ALA A 120 -4.02 -6.73 11.80
CA ALA A 120 -5.41 -6.41 12.13
C ALA A 120 -6.25 -6.17 10.86
N ALA A 121 -5.69 -5.45 9.88
CA ALA A 121 -6.34 -5.20 8.60
C ALA A 121 -6.56 -6.49 7.80
N LEU A 122 -5.57 -7.38 7.75
CA LEU A 122 -5.70 -8.69 7.10
C LEU A 122 -6.71 -9.58 7.83
N LYS A 123 -6.73 -9.62 9.15
CA LYS A 123 -7.71 -10.42 9.89
C LYS A 123 -9.15 -10.02 9.55
N ARG A 124 -9.40 -8.72 9.34
CA ARG A 124 -10.72 -8.18 9.04
C ARG A 124 -11.10 -8.19 7.56
N TRP A 125 -10.15 -7.95 6.67
CA TRP A 125 -10.40 -7.64 5.26
C TRP A 125 -9.48 -8.36 4.27
N LYS A 126 -8.81 -9.46 4.68
CA LYS A 126 -7.89 -10.19 3.80
C LYS A 126 -8.56 -10.59 2.49
N PHE A 127 -7.90 -10.23 1.40
CA PHE A 127 -8.28 -10.68 0.07
C PHE A 127 -8.04 -12.19 -0.09
N SER A 128 -9.03 -12.90 -0.64
CA SER A 128 -8.91 -14.35 -0.89
C SER A 128 -8.35 -14.62 -2.29
N LEU A 129 -7.27 -15.40 -2.36
CA LEU A 129 -6.65 -15.84 -3.62
C LEU A 129 -7.55 -16.76 -4.44
N GLU A 130 -8.36 -17.59 -3.78
CA GLU A 130 -9.36 -18.44 -4.44
C GLU A 130 -10.32 -17.58 -5.27
N CYS A 131 -10.56 -16.36 -4.80
CA CYS A 131 -11.45 -15.46 -5.47
C CYS A 131 -10.88 -14.90 -6.77
N PHE A 132 -9.58 -14.59 -6.77
CA PHE A 132 -8.84 -14.18 -7.95
C PHE A 132 -8.86 -15.25 -9.06
N GLN A 133 -8.84 -16.53 -8.68
CA GLN A 133 -8.87 -17.66 -9.60
C GLN A 133 -10.27 -17.98 -10.12
N SER A 134 -11.33 -17.55 -9.42
CA SER A 134 -12.70 -17.79 -9.88
C SER A 134 -13.06 -16.93 -11.11
N PHE A 135 -13.71 -17.55 -12.09
CA PHE A 135 -14.24 -16.84 -13.26
C PHE A 135 -15.49 -16.02 -12.94
N GLU A 136 -16.20 -16.34 -11.85
CA GLU A 136 -17.53 -15.80 -11.54
C GLU A 136 -17.55 -14.54 -10.66
N ASN A 137 -16.43 -13.83 -10.47
CA ASN A 137 -16.37 -12.60 -9.65
C ASN A 137 -17.07 -12.73 -8.28
N LYS A 138 -17.02 -13.91 -7.64
CA LYS A 138 -17.64 -14.18 -6.32
C LYS A 138 -16.96 -13.44 -5.16
N CYS A 139 -16.13 -12.43 -5.44
CA CYS A 139 -15.26 -11.74 -4.49
C CYS A 139 -15.94 -10.66 -3.68
N GLN A 140 -17.16 -10.32 -4.04
CA GLN A 140 -17.99 -9.43 -3.24
C GLN A 140 -18.68 -10.28 -2.17
N SER A 141 -17.93 -10.58 -1.09
CA SER A 141 -18.52 -11.01 0.17
C SER A 141 -19.52 -9.94 0.64
N ASN A 142 -20.72 -10.37 1.02
CA ASN A 142 -21.87 -9.52 1.34
C ASN A 142 -21.67 -8.56 2.52
N ASN A 143 -20.54 -8.55 3.23
CA ASN A 143 -20.39 -7.80 4.49
C ASN A 143 -19.05 -7.07 4.71
N SER A 144 -18.12 -7.02 3.75
CA SER A 144 -16.94 -6.16 3.90
C SER A 144 -16.54 -5.45 2.61
N ASP A 145 -16.85 -4.16 2.54
CA ASP A 145 -16.58 -3.24 1.43
C ASP A 145 -15.11 -3.13 0.98
N LEU A 146 -14.16 -3.71 1.72
CA LEU A 146 -12.73 -3.60 1.48
C LEU A 146 -12.10 -4.98 1.27
N SER A 147 -11.19 -5.06 0.30
CA SER A 147 -10.31 -6.20 0.05
C SER A 147 -8.85 -5.75 0.23
N ILE A 148 -8.14 -6.30 1.22
CA ILE A 148 -6.79 -5.89 1.59
C ILE A 148 -5.75 -6.95 1.23
N LEU A 149 -4.71 -6.46 0.58
CA LEU A 149 -3.48 -7.13 0.24
C LEU A 149 -2.35 -6.49 1.05
N ALA A 150 -1.67 -7.29 1.86
CA ALA A 150 -0.51 -6.85 2.64
C ALA A 150 0.42 -8.02 2.92
N ASN A 151 1.70 -7.71 3.10
CA ASN A 151 2.67 -8.62 3.68
C ASN A 151 2.76 -8.32 5.19
N SER A 152 2.39 -9.27 6.04
CA SER A 152 2.55 -9.17 7.49
C SER A 152 3.48 -10.23 8.06
N ASN A 153 4.40 -10.74 7.24
CA ASN A 153 5.50 -11.55 7.76
C ASN A 153 6.55 -10.62 8.39
N PRO A 154 6.86 -10.75 9.70
CA PRO A 154 7.88 -9.95 10.37
C PRO A 154 9.25 -10.03 9.68
N VAL A 155 9.61 -11.17 9.09
CA VAL A 155 10.90 -11.39 8.42
C VAL A 155 11.09 -10.45 7.22
N PHE A 156 9.99 -10.00 6.60
CA PHE A 156 10.00 -9.09 5.46
C PHE A 156 9.68 -7.65 5.84
N HIS A 157 9.75 -7.33 7.14
CA HIS A 157 9.43 -6.02 7.64
C HIS A 157 10.72 -5.25 7.96
N ILE A 158 10.82 -4.01 7.44
CA ILE A 158 12.01 -3.16 7.53
C ILE A 158 12.47 -2.96 8.99
N SER A 159 11.52 -2.79 9.92
CA SER A 159 11.82 -2.59 11.35
C SER A 159 12.31 -3.84 12.10
N HIS A 160 12.20 -5.03 11.50
CA HIS A 160 12.52 -6.30 12.16
C HIS A 160 13.82 -6.94 11.66
N THR A 161 14.51 -6.33 10.70
CA THR A 161 15.82 -6.79 10.24
C THR A 161 16.94 -5.89 10.77
N ASN A 162 17.96 -6.51 11.37
CA ASN A 162 19.17 -5.80 11.79
C ASN A 162 20.16 -5.59 10.63
N ASN A 163 19.88 -6.14 9.45
CA ASN A 163 20.74 -5.99 8.27
C ASN A 163 20.28 -4.76 7.46
N PRO A 164 21.06 -3.66 7.44
CA PRO A 164 20.66 -2.41 6.79
C PRO A 164 20.55 -2.54 5.27
N ILE A 165 21.36 -3.40 4.64
CA ILE A 165 21.30 -3.64 3.19
C ILE A 165 19.98 -4.33 2.84
N LEU A 166 19.59 -5.34 3.62
CA LEU A 166 18.33 -6.03 3.43
C LEU A 166 17.14 -5.11 3.71
N ALA A 167 17.20 -4.29 4.77
CA ALA A 167 16.18 -3.29 5.09
C ALA A 167 15.95 -2.33 3.91
N PHE A 168 17.04 -1.82 3.33
CA PHE A 168 17.01 -0.94 2.17
C PHE A 168 16.42 -1.63 0.93
N GLN A 169 16.80 -2.88 0.66
CA GLN A 169 16.27 -3.67 -0.45
C GLN A 169 14.76 -3.93 -0.30
N LEU A 170 14.29 -4.28 0.90
CA LEU A 170 12.88 -4.44 1.21
C LEU A 170 12.12 -3.11 1.02
N GLY A 171 12.68 -2.00 1.48
CA GLY A 171 12.10 -0.67 1.29
C GLY A 171 11.95 -0.28 -0.19
N ILE A 172 12.99 -0.52 -1.01
CA ILE A 172 12.89 -0.29 -2.46
C ILE A 172 11.82 -1.19 -3.09
N PHE A 173 11.75 -2.45 -2.68
CA PHE A 173 10.76 -3.37 -3.22
C PHE A 173 9.32 -2.97 -2.84
N ASP A 174 9.11 -2.52 -1.61
CA ASP A 174 7.82 -1.98 -1.15
C ASP A 174 7.42 -0.72 -1.93
N ILE A 175 8.37 0.19 -2.18
CA ILE A 175 8.16 1.35 -3.05
C ILE A 175 7.76 0.89 -4.45
N PHE A 176 8.47 -0.09 -5.01
CA PHE A 176 8.18 -0.60 -6.33
C PHE A 176 6.76 -1.16 -6.40
N LEU A 177 6.36 -2.03 -5.47
CA LEU A 177 5.00 -2.58 -5.42
C LEU A 177 3.95 -1.47 -5.29
N PHE A 178 4.20 -0.49 -4.44
CA PHE A 178 3.29 0.64 -4.25
C PHE A 178 3.16 1.50 -5.52
N SER A 179 4.24 1.67 -6.27
CA SER A 179 4.24 2.40 -7.55
C SER A 179 3.41 1.72 -8.63
N LEU A 180 3.11 0.42 -8.51
CA LEU A 180 2.23 -0.30 -9.44
C LEU A 180 0.75 0.09 -9.25
N CYS A 181 0.38 0.64 -8.09
CA CYS A 181 -1.02 0.96 -7.79
C CYS A 181 -1.57 2.05 -8.72
N GLU A 182 -2.88 2.01 -9.02
CA GLU A 182 -3.57 2.98 -9.86
C GLU A 182 -3.87 4.29 -9.14
N GLN A 183 -4.09 4.20 -7.83
CA GLN A 183 -4.38 5.33 -6.95
C GLN A 183 -3.60 5.16 -5.65
N HIS A 184 -3.32 6.26 -4.98
CA HIS A 184 -2.46 6.27 -3.79
C HIS A 184 -3.12 7.09 -2.69
N LEU A 185 -3.30 6.48 -1.53
CA LEU A 185 -3.62 7.14 -0.28
C LEU A 185 -2.38 7.08 0.60
N ILE A 186 -1.83 8.23 0.97
CA ILE A 186 -0.56 8.31 1.69
C ILE A 186 -0.73 9.12 2.98
N THR A 187 0.13 8.86 3.95
CA THR A 187 0.26 9.70 5.13
C THR A 187 0.95 11.01 4.74
N THR A 188 0.38 12.15 5.10
CA THR A 188 0.83 13.47 4.60
C THR A 188 2.30 13.73 4.84
N ALA A 189 2.83 13.39 6.01
CA ALA A 189 4.23 13.62 6.36
C ALA A 189 5.19 12.52 5.89
N SER A 190 4.74 11.52 5.12
CA SER A 190 5.58 10.38 4.73
C SER A 190 6.31 10.61 3.40
N GLY A 191 7.63 10.84 3.47
CA GLY A 191 8.48 10.89 2.28
C GLY A 191 8.47 9.57 1.49
N PHE A 192 8.38 8.44 2.20
CA PHE A 192 8.29 7.10 1.62
C PHE A 192 7.04 6.95 0.73
N GLY A 193 5.86 7.32 1.24
CA GLY A 193 4.60 7.22 0.49
C GLY A 193 4.58 8.16 -0.72
N ARG A 194 5.06 9.39 -0.55
CA ARG A 194 5.17 10.39 -1.63
C ARG A 194 6.10 9.90 -2.75
N PHE A 195 7.30 9.45 -2.39
CA PHE A 195 8.28 8.94 -3.36
C PHE A 195 7.69 7.83 -4.22
N ALA A 196 7.06 6.85 -3.58
CA ALA A 196 6.46 5.72 -4.28
C ALA A 196 5.26 6.12 -5.16
N ALA A 197 4.41 7.03 -4.69
CA ALA A 197 3.30 7.56 -5.47
C ALA A 197 3.81 8.33 -6.71
N PHE A 198 4.87 9.12 -6.60
CA PHE A 198 5.46 9.82 -7.76
C PHE A 198 6.16 8.88 -8.74
N ALA A 199 6.79 7.82 -8.25
CA ALA A 199 7.39 6.79 -9.08
C ALA A 199 6.38 6.11 -10.02
N SER A 200 5.09 6.07 -9.63
CA SER A 200 4.01 5.50 -10.44
C SER A 200 3.71 6.29 -11.72
N LEU A 201 4.09 7.58 -11.79
CA LEU A 201 3.69 8.54 -12.82
C LEU A 201 2.16 8.77 -12.93
N LYS A 202 1.34 8.26 -11.99
CA LYS A 202 -0.12 8.37 -11.96
C LYS A 202 -0.60 9.56 -11.12
N LEU A 203 -0.18 10.75 -11.52
CA LEU A 203 -0.20 11.96 -10.68
C LEU A 203 -1.60 12.50 -10.29
N ARG A 204 -2.68 11.99 -10.87
CA ARG A 204 -4.05 12.52 -10.67
C ARG A 204 -4.84 11.83 -9.56
N HIS A 205 -4.21 10.91 -8.81
CA HIS A 205 -4.91 10.06 -7.85
C HIS A 205 -4.15 9.87 -6.53
N ILE A 206 -3.41 10.89 -6.09
CA ILE A 206 -2.70 10.89 -4.81
C ILE A 206 -3.52 11.68 -3.78
N TYR A 207 -4.00 10.98 -2.76
CA TYR A 207 -4.73 11.51 -1.62
C TYR A 207 -3.82 11.51 -0.40
N SER A 208 -3.82 12.59 0.38
CA SER A 208 -2.89 12.78 1.49
C SER A 208 -3.64 13.09 2.78
N LEU A 209 -3.58 12.17 3.74
CA LEU A 209 -4.28 12.27 5.02
C LEU A 209 -3.33 12.40 6.20
N PHE A 210 -3.74 13.17 7.21
CA PHE A 210 -3.19 13.09 8.55
C PHE A 210 -3.90 11.98 9.33
N VAL A 211 -3.17 11.28 10.21
CA VAL A 211 -3.71 10.17 11.00
C VAL A 211 -4.80 10.66 11.96
N ASP A 212 -4.59 11.81 12.60
CA ASP A 212 -5.44 12.30 13.69
C ASP A 212 -6.52 13.31 13.25
N GLU A 213 -6.61 13.65 11.96
CA GLU A 213 -7.57 14.64 11.46
C GLU A 213 -8.73 13.95 10.71
N GLN A 214 -9.97 14.24 11.10
CA GLN A 214 -11.16 13.87 10.34
C GLN A 214 -11.29 14.78 9.12
N VAL A 215 -10.72 14.34 7.99
CA VAL A 215 -10.81 15.11 6.73
C VAL A 215 -11.50 14.30 5.64
N SER A 216 -12.33 14.99 4.86
CA SER A 216 -12.97 14.44 3.66
C SER A 216 -11.95 14.16 2.56
N CYS A 217 -12.06 12.99 1.94
CA CYS A 217 -11.19 12.51 0.85
C CYS A 217 -11.28 13.38 -0.42
N GLU A 218 -12.34 14.18 -0.58
CA GLU A 218 -12.65 14.89 -1.84
C GLU A 218 -11.74 16.09 -2.16
N ASN A 219 -11.12 16.71 -1.16
CA ASN A 219 -10.35 17.97 -1.32
C ASN A 219 -8.82 17.79 -1.19
N GLN A 220 -8.32 16.56 -1.12
CA GLN A 220 -6.93 16.29 -0.72
C GLN A 220 -6.05 15.72 -1.84
N SER A 221 -6.43 15.93 -3.10
CA SER A 221 -5.52 15.63 -4.19
C SER A 221 -4.31 16.56 -4.09
N VAL A 222 -3.12 16.00 -3.83
CA VAL A 222 -1.91 16.81 -3.67
C VAL A 222 -1.26 17.03 -5.04
N PRO A 223 -1.18 18.28 -5.53
CA PRO A 223 -0.45 18.59 -6.75
C PRO A 223 1.05 18.31 -6.55
N LEU A 224 1.70 17.84 -7.61
CA LEU A 224 3.12 17.48 -7.56
C LEU A 224 4.02 18.66 -7.15
N LYS A 225 3.64 19.87 -7.57
CA LYS A 225 4.29 21.12 -7.17
C LYS A 225 4.38 21.28 -5.66
N ILE A 226 3.33 20.94 -4.90
CA ILE A 226 3.30 21.12 -3.43
C ILE A 226 4.07 19.97 -2.76
N ALA A 227 3.90 18.76 -3.27
CA ALA A 227 4.50 17.59 -2.65
C ALA A 227 6.04 17.55 -2.73
N GLY A 228 6.63 18.08 -3.80
CA GLY A 228 8.07 18.16 -3.98
C GLY A 228 8.79 19.06 -2.96
N TYR A 229 8.07 20.00 -2.32
CA TYR A 229 8.64 20.88 -1.30
C TYR A 229 8.66 20.28 0.12
N HIS A 230 7.88 19.23 0.38
CA HIS A 230 7.95 18.52 1.67
C HIS A 230 8.57 17.14 1.48
N TRP A 231 9.84 17.13 1.09
CA TRP A 231 10.67 15.94 1.20
C TRP A 231 11.00 15.75 2.68
N SER A 232 10.10 15.08 3.40
CA SER A 232 10.33 14.66 4.79
C SER A 232 11.16 13.38 4.78
N GLY A 233 12.12 13.31 5.70
CA GLY A 233 13.13 12.26 5.80
C GLY A 233 12.58 10.84 5.80
N ILE A 234 13.42 9.91 5.36
CA ILE A 234 13.23 8.46 5.52
C ILE A 234 13.31 8.12 7.01
#